data_AF-A0A950DA44-F1
#
_entry.id   AF-A0A950DA44-F1
#
_cell.length_a   1.000
_cell.length_b   1.000
_cell.length_c   1.000
_cell.angle_alpha   90.00
_cell.angle_beta   90.00
_cell.angle_gamma   90.00
#
_symmetry.space_group_name_H-M   'P 1'
#
loop_
_entity.id
_entity.type
_entity.pdbx_description
1 polymer ?
#
loop_
_entity_poly.entity_id
_entity_poly.type
_entity_poly.pdbx_seq_one_letter_code
_entity_poly.pdbx_strand_id
1 'polypeptide(L)'
;MSKRTQAQRNKYWLSHCGWCRRKIGEDVPVIGISMKFRDPSDYHRHKGKIVEFELVTGRMVVAGVVKPDSPARREGKDVIFMVCSDQCGNEL
;
A
#
# COMPACT_ATOMS: atom_id res chain seq x y z
N MET A 1 12.28 16.52 -7.62
CA MET A 1 12.41 15.10 -7.21
C MET A 1 11.91 14.23 -8.36
N SER A 2 12.76 13.38 -8.93
CA SER A 2 12.38 12.52 -10.07
C SER A 2 11.26 11.57 -9.65
N LYS A 3 10.09 11.66 -10.29
CA LYS A 3 8.92 10.83 -9.97
C LYS A 3 9.22 9.39 -10.40
N ARG A 4 9.28 8.46 -9.44
CA ARG A 4 9.40 7.02 -9.72
C ARG A 4 8.32 6.59 -10.72
N THR A 5 8.68 5.77 -11.70
CA THR A 5 7.75 5.15 -12.64
C THR A 5 6.86 4.13 -11.92
N GLN A 6 5.76 3.71 -12.56
CA GLN A 6 4.90 2.69 -11.96
C GLN A 6 5.62 1.35 -11.80
N ALA A 7 6.47 0.97 -12.76
CA ALA A 7 7.29 -0.25 -12.66
C ALA A 7 8.22 -0.20 -11.44
N GLN A 8 8.86 0.95 -11.20
CA GLN A 8 9.72 1.15 -10.02
C GLN A 8 8.92 1.07 -8.71
N ARG A 9 7.72 1.66 -8.66
CA ARG A 9 6.83 1.55 -7.49
C ARG A 9 6.37 0.12 -7.24
N ASN A 10 6.01 -0.61 -8.30
CA ASN A 10 5.62 -2.01 -8.19
C ASN A 10 6.75 -2.87 -7.61
N LYS A 11 7.98 -2.72 -8.14
CA LYS A 11 9.16 -3.43 -7.62
C LYS A 11 9.43 -3.09 -6.15
N TYR A 12 9.30 -1.82 -5.77
CA TYR A 12 9.49 -1.38 -4.40
C TYR A 12 8.44 -2.00 -3.47
N TRP A 13 7.16 -1.89 -3.83
CA TRP A 13 6.05 -2.43 -3.04
C TRP A 13 6.19 -3.93 -2.79
N LEU A 14 6.53 -4.71 -3.81
CA LEU A 14 6.76 -6.18 -3.71
C LEU A 14 7.95 -6.60 -2.84
N SER A 15 8.84 -5.66 -2.46
CA SER A 15 10.08 -6.00 -1.75
C SER A 15 10.28 -5.22 -0.46
N HIS A 16 9.39 -4.30 -0.09
CA HIS A 16 9.54 -3.45 1.08
C HIS A 16 8.25 -3.37 1.89
N CYS A 17 8.40 -3.28 3.21
CA CYS A 17 7.30 -3.03 4.12
C CYS A 17 6.68 -1.66 3.84
N GLY A 18 5.36 -1.63 3.64
CA GLY A 18 4.58 -0.42 3.42
C GLY A 18 4.55 0.52 4.63
N TRP A 19 4.90 0.03 5.82
CA TRP A 19 4.99 0.82 7.06
C TRP A 19 6.43 1.25 7.38
N CYS A 20 7.30 0.31 7.76
CA CYS A 20 8.66 0.62 8.21
C CYS A 20 9.68 0.81 7.08
N ARG A 21 9.27 0.59 5.82
CA ARG A 21 10.07 0.77 4.60
C ARG A 21 11.34 -0.07 4.49
N ARG A 22 11.54 -1.04 5.39
CA ARG A 22 12.64 -2.02 5.29
C ARG A 22 12.34 -3.04 4.19
N LYS A 23 13.40 -3.57 3.56
CA LYS A 23 13.30 -4.67 2.62
C LYS A 23 12.74 -5.90 3.34
N ILE A 24 11.77 -6.57 2.72
CA ILE A 24 11.25 -7.87 3.16
C ILE A 24 12.10 -8.94 2.49
N GLY A 25 12.59 -9.90 3.28
CA GLY A 25 13.34 -11.04 2.76
C GLY A 25 12.46 -11.97 1.95
N GLU A 26 13.04 -12.76 1.04
CA GLU A 26 12.30 -13.66 0.15
C GLU A 26 11.53 -14.75 0.93
N ASP A 27 12.08 -15.20 2.06
CA ASP A 27 11.47 -16.22 2.93
C ASP A 27 10.74 -15.63 4.16
N VAL A 28 10.49 -14.31 4.17
CA VAL A 28 9.80 -13.65 5.28
C VAL A 28 8.30 -13.55 4.96
N PRO A 29 7.40 -14.01 5.85
CA PRO A 29 5.96 -13.85 5.66
C PRO A 29 5.58 -12.38 5.40
N VAL A 30 4.75 -12.17 4.38
CA VAL A 30 4.18 -10.87 4.06
C VAL A 30 2.74 -10.84 4.52
N ILE A 31 2.39 -9.83 5.32
CA ILE A 31 1.03 -9.65 5.83
C ILE A 31 0.35 -8.57 5.00
N GLY A 32 -0.79 -8.92 4.40
CA GLY A 32 -1.64 -8.02 3.63
C GLY A 32 -2.69 -7.36 4.52
N ILE A 33 -2.70 -6.03 4.59
CA ILE A 33 -3.67 -5.26 5.38
C ILE A 33 -4.50 -4.41 4.45
N SER A 34 -5.82 -4.62 4.47
CA SER A 34 -6.75 -3.90 3.61
C SER A 34 -7.53 -2.87 4.41
N MET A 35 -7.58 -1.63 3.90
CA MET A 35 -8.28 -0.51 4.54
C MET A 35 -9.30 0.11 3.59
N LYS A 36 -10.25 0.83 4.21
CA LYS A 36 -11.22 1.68 3.52
C LYS A 36 -10.87 3.14 3.79
N PHE A 37 -10.88 3.98 2.77
CA PHE A 37 -10.72 5.41 2.96
C PHE A 37 -11.98 6.02 3.56
N ARG A 38 -11.79 7.04 4.40
CA ARG A 38 -12.90 7.88 4.86
C ARG A 38 -13.53 8.63 3.68
N ASP A 39 -12.69 9.18 2.81
CA ASP A 39 -13.10 9.76 1.52
C ASP A 39 -12.33 9.07 0.37
N PRO A 40 -13.00 8.22 -0.44
CA PRO A 40 -12.36 7.50 -1.53
C PRO A 40 -12.16 8.35 -2.81
N SER A 41 -12.71 9.57 -2.87
CA SER A 41 -12.69 10.41 -4.07
C SER A 41 -11.27 10.87 -4.45
N ASP A 42 -10.43 11.17 -3.45
CA ASP A 42 -9.02 11.55 -3.59
C ASP A 42 -8.16 10.53 -4.35
N TYR A 43 -8.60 9.27 -4.37
CA TYR A 43 -7.81 8.14 -4.86
C TYR A 43 -8.38 7.49 -6.12
N HIS A 44 -9.48 8.02 -6.67
CA HIS A 44 -10.10 7.48 -7.87
C HIS A 44 -9.15 7.46 -9.08
N ARG A 45 -8.28 8.46 -9.24
CA ARG A 45 -7.28 8.51 -10.33
C ARG A 45 -6.13 7.49 -10.20
N HIS A 46 -6.04 6.85 -9.04
CA HIS A 46 -4.98 5.93 -8.68
C HIS A 46 -5.42 4.46 -8.63
N LYS A 47 -6.70 4.16 -8.90
CA LYS A 47 -7.20 2.78 -8.92
C LYS A 47 -6.31 1.86 -9.75
N GLY A 48 -5.92 0.72 -9.17
CA GLY A 48 -5.02 -0.25 -9.79
C GLY A 48 -3.55 0.15 -9.81
N LYS A 49 -3.15 1.24 -9.14
CA LYS A 49 -1.76 1.70 -9.06
C LYS A 49 -1.23 1.53 -7.64
N ILE A 50 0.07 1.28 -7.55
CA ILE A 50 0.84 1.50 -6.34
C ILE A 50 1.09 3.00 -6.18
N VAL A 51 0.78 3.52 -5.00
CA VAL A 51 0.97 4.92 -4.62
C VAL A 51 1.73 5.03 -3.30
N GLU A 52 2.40 6.16 -3.11
CA GLU A 52 2.98 6.53 -1.82
C GLU A 52 2.07 7.60 -1.20
N PHE A 53 1.70 7.43 0.07
CA PHE A 53 0.92 8.38 0.85
C PHE A 53 1.84 9.02 1.89
N GLU A 54 1.64 10.31 2.13
CA GLU A 54 2.16 10.96 3.32
C GLU A 54 1.05 10.96 4.38
N LEU A 55 1.31 10.36 5.53
CA LEU A 55 0.39 10.39 6.66
C LEU A 55 0.48 11.75 7.35
N VAL A 56 -0.54 12.09 8.16
CA VAL A 56 -0.54 13.30 9.00
C VAL A 56 0.66 13.39 9.94
N THR A 57 1.30 12.25 10.24
CA THR A 57 2.53 12.15 11.02
C THR A 57 3.81 12.50 10.23
N GLY A 58 3.69 12.85 8.94
CA GLY A 58 4.81 13.04 8.01
C GLY A 58 5.45 11.72 7.52
N ARG A 59 4.93 10.56 7.95
CA ARG A 59 5.44 9.26 7.53
C ARG A 59 4.95 8.92 6.11
N MET A 60 5.88 8.56 5.24
CA MET A 60 5.57 8.02 3.93
C MET A 60 5.24 6.52 4.00
N VAL A 61 4.08 6.12 3.51
CA VAL A 61 3.63 4.72 3.41
C VAL A 61 3.33 4.35 1.96
N VAL A 62 3.46 3.08 1.61
CA VAL A 62 3.24 2.60 0.22
C VAL A 62 2.13 1.56 0.20
N ALA A 63 1.13 1.75 -0.66
CA ALA A 63 0.02 0.81 -0.81
C ALA A 63 -0.44 0.67 -2.26
N GLY A 64 -1.12 -0.45 -2.54
CA GLY A 64 -1.85 -0.66 -3.78
C GLY A 64 -3.29 -0.18 -3.65
N VAL A 65 -3.73 0.67 -4.59
CA VAL A 65 -5.14 1.07 -4.67
C VAL A 65 -5.91 0.00 -5.43
N VAL A 66 -6.99 -0.47 -4.81
CA VAL A 66 -7.83 -1.56 -5.29
C VAL A 66 -8.51 -1.18 -6.61
N LYS A 67 -8.57 -2.12 -7.57
CA LYS A 67 -9.25 -1.92 -8.86
C LYS A 67 -10.78 -2.01 -8.70
N PRO A 68 -11.57 -1.23 -9.47
CA PRO A 68 -13.03 -1.18 -9.31
C PRO A 68 -13.74 -2.53 -9.43
N ASP A 69 -13.22 -3.43 -10.24
CA ASP A 69 -13.78 -4.73 -10.62
C ASP A 69 -13.29 -5.90 -9.75
N SER A 70 -12.38 -5.65 -8.82
CA SER A 70 -11.76 -6.68 -8.00
C SER A 70 -12.67 -7.21 -6.87
N PRO A 71 -12.45 -8.44 -6.39
CA PRO A 71 -13.16 -8.97 -5.21
C PRO A 71 -13.02 -8.08 -3.97
N ALA A 72 -11.81 -7.60 -3.69
CA ALA A 72 -11.53 -6.69 -2.57
C ALA A 72 -12.39 -5.42 -2.62
N ARG A 73 -12.70 -4.90 -3.82
CA ARG A 73 -13.59 -3.75 -3.96
C ARG A 73 -15.02 -4.07 -3.56
N ARG A 74 -15.52 -5.27 -3.92
CA ARG A 74 -16.87 -5.74 -3.55
C ARG A 74 -17.01 -5.91 -2.05
N GLU A 75 -15.92 -6.24 -1.37
CA GLU A 75 -15.81 -6.30 0.10
C GLU A 75 -15.59 -4.92 0.75
N GLY A 76 -15.65 -3.84 -0.02
CA GLY A 76 -15.55 -2.47 0.49
C GLY A 76 -14.14 -2.03 0.86
N LYS A 77 -13.09 -2.69 0.32
CA LYS A 77 -11.69 -2.29 0.51
C LYS A 77 -11.25 -1.33 -0.60
N ASP A 78 -10.48 -0.32 -0.21
CA ASP A 78 -9.97 0.71 -1.13
C ASP A 78 -8.47 0.58 -1.40
N VAL A 79 -7.71 0.11 -0.41
CA VAL A 79 -6.26 -0.05 -0.48
C VAL A 79 -5.80 -1.31 0.23
N ILE A 80 -4.63 -1.80 -0.19
CA ILE A 80 -3.90 -2.87 0.46
C ILE A 80 -2.44 -2.47 0.71
N PHE A 81 -1.99 -2.68 1.94
CA PHE A 81 -0.61 -2.53 2.38
C PHE A 81 0.02 -3.91 2.53
N MET A 82 1.32 -4.00 2.32
CA MET A 82 2.12 -5.20 2.63
C MET A 82 3.08 -4.85 3.75
N VAL A 83 3.05 -5.58 4.85
CA VAL A 83 3.89 -5.32 6.01
C VAL A 83 4.70 -6.56 6.40
N CYS A 84 5.84 -6.34 7.06
CA CYS A 84 6.79 -7.39 7.42
C CYS A 84 6.51 -8.09 8.76
N SER A 85 5.54 -7.60 9.55
CA SER A 85 5.20 -8.16 10.86
C SER A 85 3.84 -7.64 11.33
N ASP A 86 3.22 -8.37 12.27
CA ASP A 86 1.99 -7.95 12.94
C ASP A 86 2.17 -6.60 13.65
N GLN A 87 3.35 -6.36 14.23
CA GLN A 87 3.67 -5.06 14.84
C GLN A 87 3.56 -3.92 13.82
N CYS A 88 4.17 -4.07 12.63
CA CYS A 88 4.05 -3.06 11.58
C CYS A 88 2.61 -2.91 11.10
N GLY A 89 1.79 -3.96 11.22
CA GLY A 89 0.37 -3.91 10.88
C GLY A 89 -0.50 -3.19 11.91
N ASN A 90 -0.20 -3.37 13.19
CA ASN A 90 -0.93 -2.74 14.29
C ASN A 90 -0.58 -1.26 14.45
N GLU A 91 0.62 -0.85 14.03
CA GLU A 91 1.05 0.55 14.07
C GLU A 91 0.58 1.38 12.85
N LEU A 92 0.14 0.72 11.77
CA LEU A 92 -0.27 1.33 10.50
C LEU A 92 -1.63 2.04 10.60
#